data_AF-A0A6A6KQ21-F1
#
_entry.id   AF-A0A6A6KQ21-F1
#
_cell.length_a   1.000
_cell.length_b   1.000
_cell.length_c   1.000
_cell.angle_alpha   90.00
_cell.angle_beta   90.00
_cell.angle_gamma   90.00
#
_symmetry.space_group_name_H-M   'P 1'
#
loop_
_entity.id
_entity.type
_entity.pdbx_description
1 polymer ?
#
loop_
_entity_poly.entity_id
_entity_poly.type
_entity_poly.pdbx_seq_one_letter_code
_entity_poly.pdbx_strand_id
1 'polypeptide(L)'
;MQSIGNAPSKLVEDVCNQAKELGTKFADCVDGLLLDPTSAQQISPLLPISKPLKSCLSWYEAIIASFKSALIELEEDVPSANYDVKMVGDYVQGCEDELARDKVQIPSVTTRDNYAKLYSNIAFVITEHL
;
A
#
# COMPACT_ATOMS: atom_id res chain seq x y z
N MET A 1 -7.18 36.03 -17.59
CA MET A 1 -6.44 36.00 -16.32
C MET A 1 -6.40 34.56 -15.82
N GLN A 2 -5.19 34.10 -15.50
CA GLN A 2 -4.82 32.98 -14.60
C GLN A 2 -5.27 31.55 -14.97
N SER A 3 -4.29 30.80 -15.51
CA SER A 3 -4.04 29.40 -15.17
C SER A 3 -3.33 29.40 -13.81
N ILE A 4 -3.86 28.71 -12.79
CA ILE A 4 -3.10 28.10 -11.68
C ILE A 4 -3.97 27.00 -11.02
N GLY A 5 -3.58 25.72 -11.14
CA GLY A 5 -4.13 24.64 -10.30
C GLY A 5 -4.01 23.22 -10.87
N ASN A 6 -2.80 22.66 -10.95
CA ASN A 6 -2.38 21.25 -11.10
C ASN A 6 -3.44 20.16 -11.44
N ALA A 7 -4.22 20.32 -12.51
CA ALA A 7 -5.03 19.25 -13.07
C ALA A 7 -4.41 18.70 -14.37
N PRO A 8 -4.41 17.37 -14.57
CA PRO A 8 -3.77 16.70 -15.71
C PRO A 8 -4.45 16.96 -17.06
N SER A 9 -5.67 17.50 -17.08
CA SER A 9 -6.32 17.98 -18.29
C SER A 9 -7.36 19.03 -17.97
N LYS A 10 -7.76 19.82 -18.98
CA LYS A 10 -8.80 20.83 -18.85
C LYS A 10 -10.14 20.23 -18.38
N LEU A 11 -10.44 19.00 -18.79
CA LEU A 11 -11.64 18.30 -18.33
C LEU A 11 -11.58 17.95 -16.83
N VAL A 12 -10.40 17.52 -16.34
CA VAL A 12 -10.19 17.23 -14.91
C VAL A 12 -10.20 18.52 -14.08
N GLU A 13 -9.65 19.61 -14.64
CA GLU A 13 -9.70 20.93 -14.03
C GLU A 13 -11.16 21.43 -13.89
N ASP A 14 -11.95 21.35 -14.96
CA ASP A 14 -13.34 21.82 -14.98
C ASP A 14 -14.22 20.99 -14.02
N VAL A 15 -14.05 19.66 -13.98
CA VAL A 15 -14.78 18.76 -13.08
C VAL A 15 -14.40 18.99 -11.62
N CYS A 16 -13.11 19.10 -11.30
CA CYS A 16 -12.67 19.30 -9.92
C CYS A 16 -12.96 20.72 -9.41
N ASN A 17 -13.07 21.72 -10.28
CA ASN A 17 -13.56 23.05 -9.92
C ASN A 17 -15.06 23.05 -9.58
N GLN A 18 -15.88 22.27 -10.29
CA GLN A 18 -17.31 22.11 -9.95
C GLN A 18 -17.52 21.32 -8.65
N ALA A 19 -16.72 20.28 -8.40
CA ALA A 19 -16.76 19.51 -7.16
C ALA A 19 -16.41 20.35 -5.92
N LYS A 20 -15.63 21.43 -6.10
CA LYS A 20 -15.26 22.36 -5.03
C LYS A 20 -16.46 23.14 -4.49
N GLU A 21 -17.43 23.48 -5.33
CA GLU A 21 -18.68 24.13 -4.91
C GLU A 21 -19.54 23.21 -4.01
N LEU A 22 -19.25 21.90 -4.02
CA LEU A 22 -19.88 20.90 -3.16
C LEU A 22 -19.04 20.57 -1.91
N GLY A 23 -17.94 21.31 -1.69
CA GLY A 23 -17.08 21.17 -0.52
C GLY A 23 -15.89 20.21 -0.68
N THR A 24 -15.69 19.60 -1.86
CA THR A 24 -14.55 18.72 -2.12
C THR A 24 -13.29 19.53 -2.41
N LYS A 25 -12.15 19.17 -1.80
CA LYS A 25 -10.88 19.83 -2.13
C LYS A 25 -10.44 19.43 -3.52
N PHE A 26 -10.00 20.42 -4.29
CA PHE A 26 -9.56 20.23 -5.67
C PHE A 26 -8.43 19.19 -5.77
N ALA A 27 -7.45 19.23 -4.86
CA ALA A 27 -6.36 18.26 -4.82
C ALA A 27 -6.86 16.82 -4.62
N ASP A 28 -7.74 16.60 -3.65
CA ASP A 28 -8.31 15.28 -3.34
C ASP A 28 -9.16 14.74 -4.51
N CYS A 29 -9.86 15.63 -5.24
CA CYS A 29 -10.58 15.28 -6.47
C CYS A 29 -9.63 14.84 -7.59
N VAL A 30 -8.53 15.56 -7.79
CA VAL A 30 -7.52 15.21 -8.78
C VAL A 30 -6.90 13.86 -8.44
N ASP A 31 -6.50 13.65 -7.18
CA ASP A 31 -5.95 12.37 -6.72
C ASP A 31 -6.97 11.23 -6.88
N GLY A 32 -8.24 11.46 -6.55
CA GLY A 32 -9.33 10.50 -6.73
C GLY A 32 -9.59 10.12 -8.20
N LEU A 33 -9.60 11.09 -9.11
CA LEU A 33 -9.80 10.85 -10.55
C LEU A 33 -8.59 10.20 -11.21
N LEU A 34 -7.40 10.38 -10.63
CA LEU A 34 -6.19 9.64 -11.00
C LEU A 34 -6.22 8.19 -10.48
N LEU A 35 -7.05 7.90 -9.48
CA LEU A 35 -7.33 6.54 -8.98
C LEU A 35 -8.45 5.84 -9.78
N ASP A 36 -9.27 6.57 -10.56
CA ASP A 36 -10.33 6.04 -11.43
C ASP A 36 -9.81 5.69 -12.84
N PRO A 37 -9.86 4.41 -13.27
CA PRO A 37 -9.29 3.92 -14.51
C PRO A 37 -10.07 4.25 -15.80
N THR A 38 -11.13 5.06 -15.76
CA THR A 38 -11.97 5.36 -16.95
C THR A 38 -11.56 6.64 -17.71
N SER A 39 -10.68 7.47 -17.14
CA SER A 39 -10.02 8.63 -17.77
C SER A 39 -8.86 8.24 -18.71
N ALA A 40 -9.02 7.09 -19.37
CA ALA A 40 -8.01 6.05 -19.56
C ALA A 40 -7.04 6.19 -20.76
N GLN A 41 -7.26 7.08 -21.72
CA GLN A 41 -6.52 7.03 -22.99
C GLN A 41 -5.02 7.36 -22.90
N GLN A 42 -4.53 7.97 -21.80
CA GLN A 42 -3.11 8.29 -21.57
C GLN A 42 -2.39 7.35 -20.56
N ILE A 43 -3.08 6.32 -20.03
CA ILE A 43 -2.67 5.58 -18.82
C ILE A 43 -1.93 4.24 -19.12
N SER A 44 -1.74 3.86 -20.39
CA SER A 44 -1.20 2.54 -20.81
C SER A 44 0.10 2.08 -20.11
N PRO A 45 1.12 2.93 -19.86
CA PRO A 45 2.35 2.49 -19.19
C PRO A 45 2.24 2.24 -17.68
N LEU A 46 1.18 2.72 -17.01
CA LEU A 46 1.01 2.68 -15.54
C LEU A 46 0.09 1.55 -15.05
N LEU A 47 -0.74 1.00 -15.94
CA LEU A 47 -1.60 -0.16 -15.71
C LEU A 47 -0.87 -1.43 -15.23
N PRO A 48 0.33 -1.77 -15.73
CA PRO A 48 1.08 -2.94 -15.24
C PRO A 48 1.52 -2.83 -13.78
N ILE A 49 1.62 -1.60 -13.24
CA ILE A 49 2.14 -1.32 -11.89
C ILE A 49 1.01 -1.27 -10.86
N SER A 50 -0.19 -0.81 -11.25
CA SER A 50 -1.31 -0.63 -10.32
C SER A 50 -1.87 -1.96 -9.79
N LYS A 51 -1.86 -3.02 -10.60
CA LYS A 51 -2.30 -4.35 -10.21
C LYS A 51 -1.42 -4.97 -9.11
N PRO A 52 -0.09 -5.15 -9.31
CA PRO A 52 0.75 -5.73 -8.27
C PRO A 52 0.84 -4.85 -7.02
N LEU A 53 0.71 -3.52 -7.14
CA LEU A 53 0.59 -2.64 -5.97
C LEU A 53 -0.68 -2.88 -5.16
N LYS A 54 -1.83 -3.09 -5.82
CA LYS A 54 -3.08 -3.43 -5.14
C LYS A 54 -2.97 -4.79 -4.44
N SER A 55 -2.36 -5.78 -5.08
CA SER A 55 -2.09 -7.07 -4.43
C SER A 55 -1.17 -6.92 -3.22
N CYS A 56 -0.08 -6.16 -3.36
CA CYS A 56 0.80 -5.82 -2.25
C CYS A 56 0.06 -5.15 -1.10
N LEU A 57 -0.88 -4.23 -1.38
CA LEU A 57 -1.65 -3.59 -0.33
C LEU A 57 -2.38 -4.61 0.57
N SER A 58 -3.01 -5.63 -0.02
CA SER A 58 -3.66 -6.70 0.76
C SER A 58 -2.67 -7.50 1.60
N TRP A 59 -1.47 -7.75 1.09
CA TRP A 59 -0.39 -8.36 1.88
C TRP A 59 0.06 -7.46 3.03
N TYR A 60 0.17 -6.14 2.81
CA TYR A 60 0.49 -5.18 3.86
C TYR A 60 -0.59 -5.08 4.94
N GLU A 61 -1.86 -5.19 4.57
CA GLU A 61 -2.96 -5.29 5.54
C GLU A 61 -2.80 -6.53 6.43
N ALA A 62 -2.42 -7.68 5.85
CA ALA A 62 -2.12 -8.90 6.61
C ALA A 62 -0.88 -8.74 7.52
N ILE A 63 0.20 -8.13 7.04
CA ILE A 63 1.39 -7.81 7.84
C ILE A 63 1.01 -6.97 9.07
N ILE A 64 0.21 -5.91 8.87
CA ILE A 64 -0.24 -5.04 9.94
C ILE A 64 -1.14 -5.80 10.92
N ALA A 65 -2.04 -6.65 10.42
CA ALA A 65 -2.93 -7.45 11.25
C ALA A 65 -2.13 -8.41 12.14
N SER A 66 -1.16 -9.15 11.61
CA SER A 66 -0.34 -10.07 12.40
C SER A 66 0.53 -9.36 13.43
N PHE A 67 1.14 -8.21 13.11
CA PHE A 67 1.86 -7.46 14.13
C PHE A 67 0.96 -6.94 15.25
N LYS A 68 -0.27 -6.54 14.93
CA LYS A 68 -1.26 -6.12 15.95
C LYS A 68 -1.73 -7.30 16.79
N SER A 69 -1.95 -8.45 16.17
CA SER A 69 -2.37 -9.68 16.84
C SER A 69 -1.29 -10.16 17.80
N ALA A 70 -0.03 -10.27 17.32
CA ALA A 70 1.10 -10.59 18.17
C ALA A 70 1.27 -9.65 19.36
N LEU A 71 1.02 -8.34 19.19
CA LEU A 71 1.10 -7.38 20.30
C LEU A 71 0.09 -7.67 21.41
N ILE A 72 -1.13 -8.12 21.05
CA ILE A 72 -2.15 -8.53 22.02
C ILE A 72 -1.73 -9.84 22.67
N GLU A 73 -1.28 -10.81 21.87
CA GLU A 73 -0.93 -12.15 22.32
C GLU A 73 0.34 -12.21 23.18
N LEU A 74 1.22 -11.20 23.12
CA LEU A 74 2.43 -11.15 23.94
C LEU A 74 2.16 -11.29 25.45
N GLU A 75 1.01 -10.82 25.93
CA GLU A 75 0.61 -10.92 27.34
C GLU A 75 -0.28 -12.15 27.64
N GLU A 76 -0.82 -12.79 26.60
CA GLU A 76 -1.85 -13.83 26.71
C GLU A 76 -1.32 -15.23 26.35
N ASP A 77 -0.59 -15.33 25.24
CA ASP A 77 -0.09 -16.56 24.63
C ASP A 77 1.13 -16.29 23.73
N VAL A 78 2.32 -16.26 24.34
CA VAL A 78 3.60 -16.01 23.64
C VAL A 78 3.84 -16.92 22.42
N PRO A 79 3.55 -18.24 22.46
CA PRO A 79 3.60 -19.09 21.28
C PRO A 79 2.77 -18.61 20.09
N SER A 80 1.55 -18.09 20.32
CA SER A 80 0.74 -17.50 19.25
C SER A 80 1.36 -16.20 18.73
N ALA A 81 1.84 -15.34 19.64
CA ALA A 81 2.53 -14.11 19.26
C ALA A 81 3.78 -14.40 18.41
N ASN A 82 4.54 -15.44 18.75
CA ASN A 82 5.69 -15.93 18.00
C ASN A 82 5.29 -16.40 16.59
N TYR A 83 4.22 -17.17 16.49
CA TYR A 83 3.69 -17.64 15.21
C TYR A 83 3.26 -16.47 14.32
N ASP A 84 2.52 -15.51 14.87
CA ASP A 84 2.00 -14.35 14.13
C ASP A 84 3.12 -13.46 13.58
N VAL A 85 4.15 -13.18 14.39
CA VAL A 85 5.30 -12.41 13.88
C VAL A 85 6.10 -13.20 12.86
N LYS A 86 6.09 -14.54 12.91
CA LYS A 86 6.74 -15.38 11.89
C LYS A 86 6.01 -15.32 10.55
N MET A 87 4.68 -15.35 10.56
CA MET A 87 3.82 -15.28 9.37
C MET A 87 4.03 -14.02 8.53
N VAL A 88 4.47 -12.91 9.15
CA VAL A 88 4.82 -11.68 8.44
C VAL A 88 5.82 -11.93 7.30
N GLY A 89 6.78 -12.83 7.47
CA GLY A 89 7.75 -13.18 6.43
C GLY A 89 7.09 -13.70 5.16
N ASP A 90 6.08 -14.55 5.29
CA ASP A 90 5.34 -15.14 4.17
C ASP A 90 4.47 -14.10 3.47
N TYR A 91 3.88 -13.15 4.21
CA TYR A 91 3.10 -12.06 3.62
C TYR A 91 3.97 -11.08 2.85
N VAL A 92 5.17 -10.78 3.36
CA VAL A 92 6.15 -9.98 2.61
C VAL A 92 6.53 -10.70 1.32
N GLN A 93 6.81 -12.01 1.40
CA GLN A 93 7.11 -12.81 0.21
C GLN A 93 5.96 -12.77 -0.80
N GLY A 94 4.71 -12.80 -0.33
CA GLY A 94 3.52 -12.62 -1.15
C GLY A 94 3.55 -11.33 -1.97
N CYS A 95 3.89 -10.17 -1.37
CA CYS A 95 4.02 -8.92 -2.13
C CYS A 95 5.18 -8.95 -3.13
N GLU A 96 6.34 -9.47 -2.71
CA GLU A 96 7.51 -9.58 -3.59
C GLU A 96 7.24 -10.45 -4.82
N ASP A 97 6.51 -11.57 -4.64
CA ASP A 97 6.12 -12.47 -5.72
C ASP A 97 5.14 -11.81 -6.70
N GLU A 98 4.19 -11.02 -6.21
CA GLU A 98 3.26 -10.25 -7.05
C GLU A 98 4.00 -9.23 -7.91
N LEU A 99 4.93 -8.47 -7.32
CA LEU A 99 5.78 -7.52 -8.02
C LEU A 99 6.69 -8.20 -9.06
N ALA A 100 7.32 -9.31 -8.68
CA ALA A 100 8.22 -10.06 -9.54
C ALA A 100 7.48 -10.67 -10.75
N ARG A 101 6.29 -11.24 -10.52
CA ARG A 101 5.47 -11.84 -11.58
C ARG A 101 5.07 -10.82 -12.65
N ASP A 102 4.74 -9.62 -12.23
CA ASP A 102 4.37 -8.52 -13.13
C ASP A 102 5.61 -7.70 -13.60
N LYS A 103 6.83 -8.13 -13.22
CA LYS A 103 8.12 -7.51 -13.58
C LYS A 103 8.22 -6.04 -13.17
N VAL A 104 7.60 -5.70 -12.05
CA VAL A 104 7.55 -4.36 -11.49
C VAL A 104 8.58 -4.23 -10.39
N GLN A 105 9.38 -3.17 -10.43
CA GLN A 105 10.31 -2.83 -9.36
C GLN A 105 9.96 -1.47 -8.78
N ILE A 106 9.68 -1.44 -7.48
CA ILE A 106 9.34 -0.22 -6.76
C ILE A 106 10.27 -0.16 -5.53
N PRO A 107 11.40 0.55 -5.61
CA PRO A 107 12.42 0.55 -4.55
C PRO A 107 11.87 0.90 -3.15
N SER A 108 10.86 1.77 -3.07
CA SER A 108 10.22 2.13 -1.81
C SER A 108 9.41 0.99 -1.18
N VAL A 109 8.82 0.10 -2.00
CA VAL A 109 8.13 -1.11 -1.52
C VAL A 109 9.16 -2.13 -1.04
N THR A 110 10.20 -2.41 -1.84
CA THR A 110 11.30 -3.29 -1.44
C THR A 110 11.96 -2.85 -0.13
N THR A 111 12.13 -1.55 0.08
CA THR A 111 12.66 -1.03 1.35
C THR A 111 11.76 -1.35 2.54
N ARG A 112 10.43 -1.25 2.36
CA ARG A 112 9.45 -1.54 3.41
C ARG A 112 9.33 -3.05 3.67
N ASP A 113 9.41 -3.87 2.63
CA ASP A 113 9.45 -5.34 2.71
C ASP A 113 10.64 -5.80 3.56
N ASN A 114 11.82 -5.22 3.32
CA ASN A 114 13.01 -5.47 4.12
C ASN A 114 12.84 -5.08 5.59
N TYR A 115 12.18 -3.96 5.89
CA TYR A 115 11.88 -3.58 7.27
C TYR A 115 10.88 -4.53 7.94
N ALA A 116 9.83 -4.95 7.23
CA ALA A 116 8.85 -5.90 7.77
C ALA A 116 9.52 -7.25 8.11
N LYS A 117 10.38 -7.77 7.23
CA LYS A 117 11.21 -8.97 7.48
C LYS A 117 12.16 -8.78 8.67
N LEU A 118 12.82 -7.62 8.76
CA LEU A 118 13.71 -7.32 9.88
C LEU A 118 12.97 -7.35 11.21
N TYR A 119 11.83 -6.66 11.32
CA TYR A 119 11.05 -6.62 12.54
C TYR A 119 10.40 -7.96 12.88
N SER A 120 9.95 -8.72 11.88
CA SER A 120 9.48 -10.10 12.04
C SER A 120 10.56 -10.98 12.68
N ASN A 121 11.79 -10.96 12.15
CA ASN A 121 12.90 -11.75 12.68
C ASN A 121 13.29 -11.34 14.11
N ILE A 122 13.36 -10.04 14.39
CA ILE A 122 13.65 -9.53 15.74
C ILE A 122 12.57 -10.00 16.72
N ALA A 123 11.29 -9.81 16.36
CA ALA A 123 10.18 -10.17 17.23
C ALA A 123 10.09 -11.69 17.45
N PHE A 124 10.32 -12.49 16.42
CA PHE A 124 10.39 -13.96 16.53
C PHE A 124 11.45 -14.40 17.53
N VAL A 125 12.67 -13.85 17.45
CA VAL A 125 13.73 -14.18 18.42
C VAL A 125 13.38 -13.73 19.83
N ILE A 126 12.75 -12.55 19.99
CA ILE A 126 12.32 -12.06 21.30
C ILE A 126 11.30 -13.02 21.93
N THR A 127 10.28 -13.44 21.17
CA THR A 127 9.21 -14.30 21.70
C THR A 127 9.67 -15.72 22.01
N GLU A 128 10.74 -16.23 21.39
CA GLU A 128 11.39 -17.50 21.81
C GLU A 128 12.07 -17.40 23.20
N HIS A 129 12.27 -16.17 23.71
CA HIS A 129 12.94 -15.91 24.99
C HIS A 129 12.00 -15.41 26.09
N LEU A 130 10.70 -15.30 25.82
CA LEU A 130 9.67 -14.94 26.80
C LEU A 130 9.01 -16.21 27.36
#